data_AF-A0A923W7Z7-F1
#
_entry.id   AF-A0A923W7Z7-F1
#
_cell.length_a   1.000
_cell.length_b   1.000
_cell.length_c   1.000
_cell.angle_alpha   90.00
_cell.angle_beta   90.00
_cell.angle_gamma   90.00
#
_symmetry.space_group_name_H-M   'P 1'
#
loop_
_entity.id
_entity.type
_entity.pdbx_description
1 polymer ?
#
loop_
_entity_poly.entity_id
_entity_poly.type
_entity_poly.pdbx_seq_one_letter_code
_entity_poly.pdbx_strand_id
1 'polypeptide(L)'
;MFLTIPTLMTWTRIVAIPLIVGVFYLDIPGPQRNLIATVMFVVFAATDWLDGFLARKLNQTSSFGAFLDPVADKFLVCASLLVLVHLQRADVFVALII
;
A
#
# COMPACT_ATOMS: atom_id res chain seq x y z
N MET A 1 -2.32 25.46 -6.22
CA MET A 1 -3.26 24.52 -5.57
C MET A 1 -2.66 23.10 -5.55
N PHE A 2 -1.45 22.92 -5.01
CA PHE A 2 -0.63 21.70 -5.27
C PHE A 2 -0.13 20.95 -4.02
N LEU A 3 -0.51 21.39 -2.81
CA LEU A 3 -0.10 20.77 -1.54
C LEU A 3 -1.28 20.76 -0.57
N THR A 4 -2.35 20.07 -0.92
CA THR A 4 -3.37 19.70 0.06
C THR A 4 -3.01 18.30 0.59
N ILE A 5 -3.29 18.04 1.87
CA ILE A 5 -3.05 16.73 2.51
C ILE A 5 -3.51 15.54 1.63
N PRO A 6 -4.65 15.61 0.91
CA PRO A 6 -5.10 14.54 0.00
C PRO A 6 -4.12 14.21 -1.13
N THR A 7 -3.45 15.20 -1.72
CA THR A 7 -2.48 14.94 -2.81
C THR A 7 -1.25 14.22 -2.26
N LEU A 8 -0.76 14.64 -1.10
CA LEU A 8 0.38 13.98 -0.44
C LEU A 8 0.05 12.50 -0.13
N MET A 9 -1.17 12.21 0.32
CA MET A 9 -1.64 10.85 0.61
C MET A 9 -1.69 9.95 -0.63
N THR A 10 -2.13 10.46 -1.78
CA THR A 10 -2.15 9.69 -3.03
C THR A 10 -0.73 9.34 -3.48
N TRP A 11 0.22 10.28 -3.32
CA TRP A 11 1.62 10.06 -3.68
C TRP A 11 2.28 8.98 -2.81
N THR A 12 2.04 8.98 -1.49
CA THR A 12 2.62 7.97 -0.59
C THR A 12 2.24 6.55 -1.00
N ARG A 13 1.00 6.33 -1.45
CA ARG A 13 0.50 5.01 -1.85
C ARG A 13 0.97 4.57 -3.23
N ILE A 14 1.07 5.52 -4.18
CA ILE A 14 1.69 5.26 -5.49
C ILE A 14 3.17 4.88 -5.33
N VAL A 15 3.86 5.44 -4.34
CA VAL A 15 5.27 5.11 -4.04
C VAL A 15 5.39 3.80 -3.26
N ALA A 16 4.45 3.48 -2.39
CA ALA A 16 4.47 2.25 -1.58
C ALA A 16 4.51 0.97 -2.45
N ILE A 17 3.72 0.92 -3.51
CA ILE A 17 3.62 -0.23 -4.41
C ILE A 17 4.97 -0.60 -5.06
N PRO A 18 5.65 0.29 -5.81
CA PRO A 18 6.94 -0.01 -6.39
C PRO A 18 8.03 -0.21 -5.34
N LEU A 19 7.91 0.37 -4.13
CA LEU A 19 8.85 0.11 -3.04
C LEU A 19 8.74 -1.34 -2.54
N ILE A 20 7.52 -1.81 -2.23
CA ILE A 20 7.29 -3.19 -1.77
C ILE A 20 7.68 -4.19 -2.86
N VAL A 21 7.26 -3.95 -4.11
CA VAL A 21 7.62 -4.79 -5.26
C VAL A 21 9.14 -4.78 -5.47
N GLY A 22 9.77 -3.62 -5.38
CA GLY A 22 11.22 -3.44 -5.56
C GLY A 22 12.06 -4.27 -4.60
N VAL A 23 11.62 -4.46 -3.34
CA VAL A 23 12.30 -5.33 -2.37
C VAL A 23 12.46 -6.76 -2.90
N PHE A 24 11.51 -7.26 -3.69
CA PHE A 24 11.58 -8.59 -4.27
C PHE A 24 12.59 -8.73 -5.42
N TYR A 25 13.01 -7.61 -6.02
CA TYR A 25 14.05 -7.55 -7.05
C TYR A 25 15.45 -7.30 -6.49
N LEU A 26 15.58 -6.98 -5.20
CA LEU A 26 16.89 -6.81 -4.56
C LEU A 26 17.53 -8.18 -4.25
N ASP A 27 18.86 -8.24 -4.38
CA ASP A 27 19.66 -9.42 -4.08
C ASP A 27 19.86 -9.59 -2.57
N ILE A 28 18.76 -9.96 -1.89
CA ILE A 28 18.66 -10.11 -0.43
C ILE A 28 18.26 -11.56 -0.12
N PRO A 29 18.82 -12.18 0.94
CA PRO A 29 18.42 -13.51 1.39
C PRO A 29 16.90 -13.62 1.59
N GLY A 30 16.31 -14.72 1.13
CA GLY A 30 14.86 -14.95 1.12
C GLY A 30 14.13 -14.63 2.45
N PRO A 31 14.63 -15.06 3.63
CA PRO A 31 14.00 -14.76 4.91
C PRO A 31 14.00 -13.26 5.25
N GLN A 32 15.12 -12.57 4.98
CA GLN A 32 15.26 -11.13 5.24
C GLN A 32 14.38 -10.32 4.28
N ARG A 33 14.35 -10.71 3.01
CA ARG A 33 13.51 -10.07 1.99
C ARG A 33 12.03 -10.13 2.35
N ASN A 34 11.56 -11.31 2.79
CA ASN A 34 10.19 -11.49 3.27
C ASN A 34 9.90 -10.59 4.47
N LEU A 35 10.81 -10.56 5.46
CA LEU A 35 10.63 -9.74 6.65
C LEU A 35 10.54 -8.25 6.31
N ILE A 36 11.43 -7.74 5.44
CA ILE A 36 11.42 -6.35 5.00
C ILE A 36 10.11 -6.02 4.28
N ALA A 37 9.67 -6.87 3.35
CA ALA A 37 8.42 -6.68 2.63
C ALA A 37 7.20 -6.67 3.58
N THR A 38 7.16 -7.57 4.56
CA THR A 38 6.10 -7.60 5.59
C THR A 38 6.11 -6.35 6.45
N VAL A 39 7.28 -5.91 6.93
CA VAL A 39 7.39 -4.69 7.75
C VAL A 39 6.94 -3.47 6.95
N MET A 40 7.37 -3.35 5.70
CA MET A 40 6.94 -2.25 4.83
C MET A 40 5.43 -2.27 4.60
N PHE A 41 4.85 -3.42 4.29
CA PHE A 41 3.41 -3.57 4.12
C PHE A 41 2.65 -3.11 5.36
N VAL A 42 3.07 -3.54 6.56
CA VAL A 42 2.45 -3.13 7.83
C VAL A 42 2.58 -1.62 8.06
N VAL A 43 3.75 -1.03 7.80
CA VAL A 43 3.97 0.41 7.97
C VAL A 43 3.12 1.22 7.01
N PHE A 44 3.02 0.83 5.74
CA PHE A 44 2.18 1.51 4.76
C PHE A 44 0.68 1.37 5.08
N ALA A 45 0.23 0.19 5.50
CA ALA A 45 -1.15 -0.01 5.97
C ALA A 45 -1.45 0.81 7.23
N ALA A 46 -0.50 0.94 8.16
CA ALA A 46 -0.66 1.77 9.35
C ALA A 46 -0.69 3.27 9.01
N THR A 47 0.05 3.71 7.99
CA THR A 47 0.08 5.10 7.52
C THR A 47 -1.28 5.49 6.93
N ASP A 48 -1.92 4.60 6.17
CA ASP A 48 -3.28 4.78 5.65
C ASP A 48 -4.30 5.06 6.77
N TRP A 49 -4.27 4.25 7.82
CA TRP A 49 -5.14 4.43 8.97
C TRP A 49 -4.86 5.74 9.72
N LEU A 50 -3.59 6.08 9.90
CA LEU A 50 -3.18 7.31 10.59
C LEU A 50 -3.62 8.56 9.82
N ASP A 51 -3.52 8.51 8.49
CA ASP A 51 -3.94 9.56 7.57
C ASP A 51 -5.46 9.80 7.63
N GLY A 52 -6.26 8.72 7.61
CA GLY A 52 -7.71 8.78 7.80
C GLY A 52 -8.11 9.25 9.21
N PHE A 53 -7.27 9.01 10.23
CA PHE A 53 -7.46 9.54 11.57
C PHE A 53 -7.16 11.06 11.65
N LEU A 54 -6.05 11.52 11.07
CA LEU A 54 -5.70 12.94 11.03
C LEU A 54 -6.72 13.75 10.22
N ALA A 55 -7.19 13.24 9.08
CA ALA A 55 -8.17 13.92 8.25
C ALA A 55 -9.48 14.18 9.02
N ARG A 56 -9.93 13.21 9.82
CA ARG A 56 -11.10 13.35 10.72
C ARG A 56 -10.83 14.33 11.85
N LYS A 57 -9.65 14.27 12.48
CA LYS A 57 -9.30 15.15 13.61
C LYS A 57 -9.16 16.61 13.21
N LEU A 58 -8.69 16.88 11.99
CA LEU A 58 -8.48 18.24 11.46
C LEU A 58 -9.71 18.83 10.75
N ASN A 59 -10.83 18.09 10.67
CA ASN A 59 -12.00 18.45 9.84
C ASN A 59 -11.63 18.78 8.38
N GLN A 60 -10.51 18.24 7.88
CA GLN A 60 -10.04 18.41 6.51
C GLN A 60 -10.38 17.17 5.67
N THR A 61 -11.63 16.74 5.75
CA THR A 61 -12.14 15.64 4.93
C THR A 61 -12.45 16.15 3.53
N SER A 62 -11.75 15.63 2.52
CA SER A 62 -12.08 15.87 1.11
C SER A 62 -12.87 14.69 0.56
N SER A 63 -13.93 14.95 -0.20
CA SER A 63 -14.70 13.93 -0.92
C SER A 63 -13.83 13.09 -1.87
N PHE A 64 -12.80 13.71 -2.45
CA PHE A 64 -11.83 13.03 -3.30
C PHE A 64 -10.89 12.09 -2.51
N GLY A 65 -10.43 12.52 -1.34
CA GLY A 65 -9.61 11.68 -0.45
C GLY A 65 -10.38 10.47 0.07
N ALA A 66 -11.64 10.68 0.49
CA ALA A 66 -12.51 9.60 0.94
C ALA A 66 -12.83 8.58 -0.17
N PHE A 67 -12.86 9.01 -1.43
CA PHE A 67 -13.00 8.11 -2.57
C PHE A 67 -11.71 7.34 -2.90
N LEU A 68 -10.56 7.99 -2.76
CA LEU A 68 -9.26 7.37 -3.00
C LEU A 68 -8.88 6.34 -1.93
N ASP A 69 -9.38 6.48 -0.71
CA ASP A 69 -9.05 5.59 0.41
C ASP A 69 -9.29 4.10 0.08
N PRO A 70 -10.52 3.68 -0.27
CA PRO A 70 -10.81 2.30 -0.63
C PRO A 70 -10.10 1.83 -1.90
N VAL A 71 -9.80 2.75 -2.82
CA VAL A 71 -9.14 2.44 -4.09
C VAL A 71 -7.68 2.08 -3.84
N ALA A 72 -6.97 2.89 -3.07
CA ALA A 72 -5.56 2.68 -2.83
C ALA A 72 -5.29 1.49 -1.90
N ASP A 73 -6.19 1.22 -0.94
CA ASP A 73 -6.12 0.03 -0.10
C ASP A 73 -6.18 -1.25 -0.95
N LYS A 74 -7.10 -1.31 -1.92
CA LYS A 74 -7.17 -2.42 -2.89
C LYS A 74 -5.93 -2.53 -3.76
N PHE A 75 -5.36 -1.42 -4.24
CA PHE A 75 -4.15 -1.48 -5.05
C PHE A 75 -2.94 -2.02 -4.27
N LEU A 76 -2.78 -1.64 -3.00
CA LEU A 76 -1.71 -2.13 -2.14
C LEU A 76 -1.81 -3.65 -1.92
N VAL A 77 -3.01 -4.13 -1.62
CA VAL A 77 -3.27 -5.56 -1.39
C VAL A 77 -3.11 -6.36 -2.68
N CYS A 78 -3.69 -5.90 -3.79
CA CYS A 78 -3.57 -6.55 -5.10
C CYS A 78 -2.12 -6.65 -5.57
N ALA A 79 -1.34 -5.57 -5.46
CA ALA A 79 0.07 -5.58 -5.86
C ALA A 79 0.89 -6.57 -5.02
N SER A 80 0.66 -6.58 -3.70
CA SER A 80 1.35 -7.48 -2.77
C SER A 80 1.05 -8.95 -3.08
N LEU A 81 -0.21 -9.26 -3.40
CA LEU A 81 -0.60 -10.63 -3.76
C LEU A 81 -0.15 -11.05 -5.14
N LEU A 82 -0.15 -10.16 -6.12
CA LEU A 82 0.41 -10.45 -7.45
C LEU A 82 1.88 -10.86 -7.34
N VAL A 83 2.65 -10.23 -6.45
CA VAL A 83 4.03 -10.65 -6.18
C VAL A 83 4.08 -12.04 -5.56
N LEU A 84 3.20 -12.36 -4.61
CA LEU A 84 3.16 -13.70 -4.00
C LEU A 84 2.75 -14.78 -5.00
N VAL A 85 1.81 -14.49 -5.90
CA VAL A 85 1.42 -15.37 -7.01
C VAL A 85 2.59 -15.58 -7.97
N HIS A 86 3.29 -14.50 -8.34
CA HIS A 86 4.49 -14.58 -9.19
C HIS A 86 5.58 -15.46 -8.55
N LEU A 87 5.74 -15.39 -7.23
CA LEU A 87 6.66 -16.24 -6.47
C LEU A 87 6.15 -17.67 -6.26
N GLN A 88 4.99 -18.05 -6.81
CA GLN A 88 4.34 -19.35 -6.63
C GLN A 88 4.03 -19.67 -5.16
N ARG A 89 3.75 -18.63 -4.35
CA ARG A 89 3.44 -18.74 -2.91
C ARG A 89 1.97 -18.49 -2.58
N ALA A 90 1.20 -17.97 -3.53
CA ALA A 90 -0.23 -17.77 -3.43
C ALA A 90 -0.93 -18.26 -4.70
N ASP A 91 -2.15 -18.74 -4.55
CA ASP A 91 -2.97 -19.16 -5.69
C ASP A 91 -3.62 -17.92 -6.37
N VAL A 92 -3.74 -17.97 -7.69
CA VAL A 92 -4.40 -16.94 -8.50
C VAL A 92 -5.84 -16.73 -8.05
N PHE A 93 -6.54 -17.78 -7.60
CA PHE A 93 -7.91 -17.66 -7.10
C PHE A 93 -7.99 -16.76 -5.85
N VAL A 94 -6.97 -16.81 -4.97
CA VAL A 94 -6.93 -15.93 -3.79
C VAL A 94 -6.75 -14.48 -4.21
N ALA A 95 -5.89 -14.21 -5.20
CA ALA A 95 -5.67 -12.86 -5.71
C ALA A 95 -6.91 -12.28 -6.46
N LEU A 96 -7.74 -13.13 -7.06
CA LEU A 96 -8.95 -12.73 -7.80
C LEU A 96 -10.14 -12.33 -6.91
N ILE A 97 -10.19 -12.77 -5.66
CA ILE A 97 -11.35 -12.57 -4.78
C ILE A 97 -11.40 -11.16 -4.16
N ILE A 98 -10.32 -10.40 -4.26
CA ILE A 98 -10.04 -9.18 -3.48
C ILE A 98 -10.29 -7.93 -4.33
#